data_AF-A0A969C7F1-F1
#
_entry.id   AF-A0A969C7F1-F1
#
_cell.length_a   1.000
_cell.length_b   1.000
_cell.length_c   1.000
_cell.angle_alpha   90.00
_cell.angle_beta   90.00
_cell.angle_gamma   90.00
#
_symmetry.space_group_name_H-M   'P 1'
#
loop_
_entity.id
_entity.type
_entity.pdbx_description
1 polymer ?
#
loop_
_entity_poly.entity_id
_entity_poly.type
_entity_poly.pdbx_seq_one_letter_code
_entity_poly.pdbx_strand_id
1 'polypeptide(L)'
;MKFALAQLNPTIGNLQRNAQDILEAAQAAQVQGAQVLLTPELSLCGYPPRDLLLQPYFIQQMNQVLKQLAQDLPMELWVLVGTVSEHGRSPNRWQTA
;
A
#
# COMPACT_ATOMS: atom_id res chain seq x y z
N MET A 1 17.85 6.88 13.79
CA MET A 1 16.62 6.53 13.06
C MET A 1 16.93 5.35 12.15
N LYS A 2 16.19 4.24 12.24
CA LYS A 2 16.47 3.01 11.47
C LYS A 2 15.34 2.73 10.47
N PHE A 3 15.71 2.51 9.22
CA PHE A 3 14.81 2.20 8.11
C PHE A 3 14.92 0.73 7.73
N ALA A 4 13.80 0.12 7.37
CA ALA A 4 13.72 -1.20 6.75
C ALA A 4 13.16 -1.05 5.33
N LEU A 5 13.73 -1.81 4.40
CA LEU A 5 13.24 -1.91 3.03
C LEU A 5 12.61 -3.29 2.85
N ALA A 6 11.31 -3.33 2.59
CA ALA A 6 10.60 -4.58 2.34
C ALA A 6 10.77 -4.97 0.87
N GLN A 7 11.62 -5.96 0.61
CA GLN A 7 11.72 -6.55 -0.73
C GLN A 7 10.64 -7.63 -0.88
N LEU A 8 9.49 -7.22 -1.40
CA LEU A 8 8.31 -8.08 -1.55
C LEU A 8 8.18 -8.59 -2.99
N ASN A 9 7.41 -9.66 -3.16
CA ASN A 9 6.98 -10.18 -4.47
C ASN A 9 5.44 -10.16 -4.57
N PRO A 10 4.81 -8.99 -4.69
CA PRO A 10 3.35 -8.88 -4.66
C PRO A 10 2.73 -9.61 -5.86
N THR A 11 1.61 -10.28 -5.62
CA THR A 11 0.81 -10.91 -6.69
C THR A 11 -0.24 -9.93 -7.18
N ILE A 12 -0.25 -9.66 -8.48
CA ILE A 12 -1.18 -8.71 -9.11
C ILE A 12 -2.63 -9.11 -8.78
N GLY A 13 -3.40 -8.17 -8.23
CA GLY A 13 -4.81 -8.34 -7.88
C GLY A 13 -5.09 -9.05 -6.54
N ASN A 14 -4.10 -9.68 -5.91
CA ASN A 14 -4.30 -10.42 -4.66
C ASN A 14 -4.09 -9.53 -3.42
N LEU A 15 -5.04 -8.64 -3.17
CA LEU A 15 -4.95 -7.61 -2.12
C LEU A 15 -4.70 -8.19 -0.73
N GLN A 16 -5.41 -9.26 -0.36
CA GLN A 16 -5.33 -9.87 0.97
C GLN A 16 -3.97 -10.51 1.20
N ARG A 17 -3.46 -11.27 0.22
CA ARG A 17 -2.14 -11.89 0.34
C ARG A 17 -1.03 -10.84 0.42
N ASN A 18 -1.10 -9.82 -0.44
CA ASN A 18 -0.11 -8.75 -0.45
C ASN A 18 -0.11 -7.95 0.86
N ALA A 19 -1.29 -7.68 1.43
CA ALA A 19 -1.41 -7.04 2.74
C ALA A 19 -0.79 -7.90 3.86
N GLN A 20 -1.01 -9.21 3.83
CA GLN A 20 -0.39 -10.15 4.76
C GLN A 20 1.14 -10.14 4.64
N ASP A 21 1.69 -10.17 3.42
CA ASP A 21 3.15 -10.10 3.20
C ASP A 21 3.74 -8.77 3.73
N ILE A 22 3.00 -7.65 3.60
CA ILE A 22 3.40 -6.35 4.18
C ILE A 22 3.37 -6.39 5.71
N LEU A 23 2.33 -6.98 6.31
CA LEU A 23 2.20 -7.10 7.76
C LEU A 23 3.34 -7.94 8.36
N GLU A 24 3.67 -9.07 7.73
CA GLU A 24 4.79 -9.92 8.14
C GLU A 24 6.13 -9.18 8.06
N ALA A 25 6.35 -8.42 6.98
CA ALA A 25 7.54 -7.57 6.85
C ALA A 25 7.59 -6.47 7.93
N ALA A 26 6.45 -5.88 8.28
CA ALA A 26 6.35 -4.87 9.34
C ALA A 26 6.67 -5.44 10.72
N GLN A 27 6.12 -6.60 11.05
CA GLN A 27 6.42 -7.31 12.31
C GLN A 27 7.91 -7.66 12.41
N ALA A 28 8.49 -8.19 11.32
CA ALA A 28 9.93 -8.49 11.28
C ALA A 28 10.80 -7.23 11.43
N ALA A 29 10.41 -6.12 10.81
CA ALA A 29 11.11 -4.84 10.90
C ALA A 29 11.04 -4.24 12.31
N GLN A 30 9.88 -4.33 12.99
CA GLN A 30 9.72 -3.88 14.37
C GLN A 30 10.64 -4.68 15.32
N VAL A 31 10.70 -6.01 15.19
CA VAL A 31 11.60 -6.86 15.98
C VAL A 31 13.07 -6.46 15.79
N GLN A 32 13.43 -5.99 14.59
CA GLN A 32 14.77 -5.50 14.30
C GLN A 32 15.01 -4.04 14.75
N GLY A 33 14.05 -3.40 15.40
CA GLY A 33 14.14 -2.02 15.88
C GLY A 33 14.07 -0.97 14.77
N ALA A 34 13.46 -1.29 13.62
CA ALA A 34 13.16 -0.28 12.61
C ALA A 34 12.05 0.66 13.10
N GLN A 35 12.12 1.92 12.69
CA GLN A 35 11.11 2.94 12.98
C GLN A 35 10.29 3.30 11.73
N VAL A 36 10.82 2.96 10.55
CA VAL A 36 10.15 3.16 9.26
C VAL A 36 10.34 1.92 8.39
N LEU A 37 9.27 1.41 7.80
CA LEU A 37 9.28 0.39 6.74
C LEU A 37 8.85 1.04 5.42
N LEU A 38 9.64 0.82 4.36
CA LEU A 38 9.29 1.20 3.00
C LEU A 38 8.94 -0.05 2.20
N THR A 39 7.76 -0.07 1.57
CA THR A 39 7.38 -1.13 0.62
C THR A 39 7.56 -0.66 -0.83
N PRO A 40 7.58 -1.58 -1.82
CA PRO A 40 7.69 -1.22 -3.22
C PRO A 40 6.48 -0.43 -3.76
N GLU A 41 6.65 0.16 -4.94
CA GLU A 41 5.54 0.77 -5.68
C GLU A 41 4.39 -0.22 -5.88
N LEU A 42 3.16 0.26 -5.67
CA LEU A 42 1.92 -0.53 -5.78
C LEU A 42 1.97 -1.87 -5.04
N SER A 43 2.72 -1.98 -3.94
CA SER A 43 2.90 -3.21 -3.19
C SER A 43 1.59 -3.87 -2.74
N LEU A 44 0.52 -3.09 -2.54
CA LEU A 44 -0.76 -3.64 -2.10
C LEU A 44 -1.51 -4.38 -3.21
N CYS A 45 -1.50 -3.87 -4.45
CA CYS A 45 -2.22 -4.45 -5.58
C CYS A 45 -1.33 -5.18 -6.59
N GLY A 46 -0.01 -5.03 -6.47
CA GLY A 46 0.99 -5.53 -7.41
C GLY A 46 1.22 -4.61 -8.62
N TYR A 47 2.41 -4.71 -9.20
CA TYR A 47 2.83 -3.90 -10.35
C TYR A 47 3.22 -4.79 -11.55
N PRO A 48 2.77 -4.49 -12.78
CA PRO A 48 1.82 -3.43 -13.15
C PRO A 48 0.35 -3.92 -13.06
N PRO A 49 -0.60 -3.12 -12.51
CA PRO A 49 -2.00 -3.53 -12.34
C PRO A 49 -2.86 -3.39 -13.61
N ARG A 50 -2.41 -2.62 -14.62
CA ARG A 50 -3.10 -2.40 -15.90
C ARG A 50 -4.59 -2.05 -15.69
N ASP A 51 -5.49 -2.69 -16.43
CA ASP A 51 -6.92 -2.41 -16.48
C ASP A 51 -7.66 -2.67 -15.17
N LEU A 52 -7.04 -3.34 -14.19
CA LEU A 52 -7.63 -3.48 -12.85
C LEU A 52 -7.92 -2.12 -12.21
N LEU A 53 -7.10 -1.10 -12.51
CA LEU A 53 -7.32 0.26 -12.00
C LEU A 53 -8.53 0.95 -12.63
N LEU A 54 -9.04 0.44 -13.76
CA LEU A 54 -10.27 0.94 -14.39
C LEU A 54 -11.54 0.38 -13.72
N GLN A 55 -11.40 -0.59 -12.80
CA GLN A 55 -12.52 -1.22 -12.10
C GLN A 55 -12.76 -0.51 -10.76
N PRO A 56 -13.83 0.30 -10.59
CA PRO A 56 -14.06 1.04 -9.35
C PRO A 56 -14.17 0.14 -8.11
N TYR A 57 -14.75 -1.05 -8.28
CA TYR A 57 -14.86 -2.04 -7.22
C TYR A 57 -13.48 -2.51 -6.71
N PHE A 58 -12.50 -2.68 -7.60
CA PHE A 58 -11.15 -3.06 -7.21
C PHE A 58 -10.48 -1.96 -6.36
N ILE A 59 -10.67 -0.69 -6.72
CA ILE A 59 -10.17 0.45 -5.95
C ILE A 59 -10.84 0.53 -4.58
N GLN A 60 -12.16 0.30 -4.51
CA GLN A 60 -12.89 0.25 -3.24
C GLN A 60 -12.40 -0.88 -2.33
N GLN A 61 -12.21 -2.08 -2.87
CA GLN A 61 -11.66 -3.21 -2.12
C GLN A 61 -10.25 -2.92 -1.61
N MET A 62 -9.37 -2.38 -2.47
CA MET A 62 -8.01 -2.02 -2.08
C MET A 62 -8.00 -0.98 -0.94
N ASN A 63 -8.90 0.00 -0.97
CA ASN A 63 -9.06 0.96 0.13
C ASN A 63 -9.54 0.30 1.43
N GLN A 64 -10.44 -0.69 1.36
CA GLN A 64 -10.87 -1.45 2.54
C GLN A 64 -9.71 -2.27 3.13
N VAL A 65 -8.96 -2.99 2.28
CA VAL A 65 -7.81 -3.78 2.71
C VAL A 65 -6.71 -2.89 3.29
N LEU A 66 -6.44 -1.72 2.69
CA LEU A 66 -5.47 -0.76 3.22
C LEU A 66 -5.86 -0.27 4.62
N LYS A 67 -7.14 0.03 4.84
CA LYS A 67 -7.65 0.46 6.15
C LYS A 67 -7.52 -0.64 7.20
N GLN A 68 -7.81 -1.89 6.82
CA GLN A 68 -7.63 -3.03 7.72
C GLN A 68 -6.15 -3.24 8.05
N LEU A 69 -5.29 -3.25 7.03
CA LEU A 69 -3.84 -3.36 7.21
C LEU A 69 -3.33 -2.28 8.17
N ALA A 70 -3.77 -1.02 8.02
CA ALA A 70 -3.37 0.06 8.92
C ALA A 70 -3.75 -0.18 10.40
N GLN A 71 -4.83 -0.92 10.67
CA GLN A 71 -5.23 -1.31 12.03
C GLN A 71 -4.40 -2.47 12.57
N ASP A 72 -3.95 -3.37 11.70
CA ASP A 72 -3.19 -4.56 12.07
C ASP A 72 -1.69 -4.28 12.24
N LEU A 73 -1.20 -3.16 11.70
CA LEU A 73 0.21 -2.78 11.74
C LEU A 73 0.69 -2.42 13.17
N PRO A 74 1.98 -2.65 13.49
CA PRO A 74 2.52 -2.28 14.79
C PRO A 74 2.47 -0.78 15.05
N MET A 75 1.97 -0.37 16.23
CA MET A 75 1.74 1.05 16.57
C MET A 75 2.99 1.94 16.54
N GLU A 76 4.17 1.39 16.80
CA GLU A 76 5.43 2.16 16.89
C GLU A 76 6.23 2.21 15.58
N LEU A 77 5.68 1.66 14.49
CA LEU A 77 6.35 1.58 13.19
C LEU A 77 5.59 2.40 12.15
N TRP A 78 6.27 3.34 11.51
CA TRP A 78 5.73 4.01 10.32
C TRP A 78 5.88 3.11 9.10
N VAL A 79 4.81 2.94 8.32
CA VAL A 79 4.84 2.07 7.14
C VAL A 79 4.36 2.83 5.91
N LEU A 80 5.23 2.95 4.90
CA LEU A 80 4.89 3.51 3.60
C LEU A 80 4.44 2.38 2.67
N VAL A 81 3.17 2.40 2.27
CA VAL A 81 2.56 1.39 1.41
C VAL A 81 2.29 1.94 0.01
N GLY A 82 2.79 1.27 -1.03
CA GLY A 82 2.43 1.54 -2.41
C GLY A 82 0.98 1.13 -2.71
N THR A 83 0.13 2.10 -3.07
CA THR A 83 -1.30 1.92 -3.37
C THR A 83 -1.78 2.94 -4.41
N VAL A 84 -3.01 2.79 -4.89
CA VAL A 84 -3.71 3.80 -5.71
C VAL A 84 -4.82 4.44 -4.87
N SER A 85 -5.04 5.75 -5.05
CA SER A 85 -6.15 6.48 -4.45
C SER A 85 -6.95 7.21 -5.52
N GLU A 86 -8.26 7.29 -5.34
CA GLU A 86 -9.10 8.12 -6.19
C GLU A 86 -8.80 9.59 -5.87
N HIS A 87 -8.43 10.36 -6.88
CA HIS A 87 -8.40 11.80 -6.76
C HIS A 87 -9.79 12.35 -7.09
N GLY A 88 -10.45 12.97 -6.11
CA GLY A 88 -11.69 13.71 -6.37
C GLY A 88 -11.44 14.76 -7.44
N ARG A 89 -12.38 14.94 -8.39
CA ARG A 89 -12.31 16.03 -9.37
C ARG A 89 -12.29 17.37 -8.61
N SER A 90 -11.13 18.00 -8.51
CA SER A 90 -11.07 19.44 -8.27
C SER A 90 -11.76 20.13 -9.44
N PRO A 91 -12.74 21.03 -9.23
CA PRO A 91 -13.47 21.66 -10.33
C PRO A 91 -12.59 22.43 -11.33
N ASN A 92 -11.36 22.82 -10.98
CA ASN A 92 -10.57 23.78 -11.78
C ASN A 92 -9.05 23.59 -11.64
N ARG A 93 -8.47 22.46 -12.07
CA ARG A 93 -7.00 22.31 -12.04
C ARG A 93 -6.28 22.20 -13.39
N TRP A 94 -7.02 22.20 -14.50
CA TRP A 94 -6.44 22.17 -15.85
C TRP A 94 -7.17 23.08 -16.87
N GLN A 95 -7.71 24.22 -16.41
CA GLN A 95 -8.10 25.32 -17.30
C GLN A 95 -7.12 26.48 -17.10
N THR A 96 -5.90 26.34 -17.59
CA THR A 96 -5.04 27.48 -17.91
C THR A 96 -4.22 27.14 -19.13
N ALA A 97 -4.52 27.89 -20.20
CA ALA A 97 -3.89 27.99 -21.53
C ALA A 97 -4.09 26.81 -22.48
#